data_AF-A0A7W6P1S1-F1
#
_entry.id   AF-A0A7W6P1S1-F1
#
_cell.length_a   1.000
_cell.length_b   1.000
_cell.length_c   1.000
_cell.angle_alpha   90.00
_cell.angle_beta   90.00
_cell.angle_gamma   90.00
#
_symmetry.space_group_name_H-M   'P 1'
#
loop_
_entity.id
_entity.type
_entity.pdbx_description
1 polymer ?
#
loop_
_entity_poly.entity_id
_entity_poly.type
_entity_poly.pdbx_seq_one_letter_code
_entity_poly.pdbx_strand_id
1 'polypeptide(L)' 'MSSRPLRTVTLSLGLLLAASLVLSGCGRKGDLDMPSTPVDKMNKRSYNPDPKVPDRPFVLDPLL' A
#
# COMPACT_ATOMS: atom_id res chain seq x y z
N MET A 1 22.11 10.34 38.28
CA MET A 1 21.32 10.71 37.08
C MET A 1 20.42 9.55 36.68
N SER A 2 19.13 9.80 36.45
CA SER A 2 18.19 8.78 35.94
C SER A 2 18.52 8.50 34.47
N SER A 3 18.96 7.27 34.16
CA SER A 3 19.28 6.81 32.81
C SER A 3 18.05 6.35 32.01
N ARG A 4 16.88 6.35 32.65
CA ARG A 4 15.58 5.95 32.07
C ARG A 4 15.22 6.72 30.78
N PRO A 5 15.32 8.07 30.71
CA PRO A 5 14.98 8.79 29.46
C PRO A 5 15.94 8.44 28.32
N LEU A 6 17.23 8.28 28.62
CA LEU A 6 18.24 7.96 27.60
C LEU A 6 18.01 6.57 26.99
N ARG A 7 17.65 5.59 27.81
CA ARG A 7 17.32 4.23 27.36
C ARG A 7 16.04 4.18 26.52
N THR A 8 15.02 4.96 26.88
CA THR A 8 13.77 5.02 26.10
C THR A 8 14.01 5.66 24.73
N VAL A 9 14.80 6.75 24.68
CA VAL A 9 15.14 7.44 23.42
C VAL A 9 15.96 6.56 22.48
N THR A 10 16.94 5.82 22.99
CA THR A 10 17.73 4.90 22.14
C THR A 10 16.90 3.75 21.60
N LEU A 11 15.99 3.19 22.40
CA LEU A 11 15.08 2.13 21.96
C LEU A 11 14.09 2.60 20.90
N SER A 12 13.46 3.76 21.07
CA SER A 12 12.52 4.29 20.09
C SER A 12 13.20 4.69 18.77
N LEU A 13 14.39 5.29 18.83
CA LEU A 13 15.17 5.62 17.64
C LEU A 13 15.60 4.34 16.89
N GLY A 14 16.05 3.31 17.61
CA GLY A 14 16.39 2.02 17.02
C GLY A 14 15.20 1.35 16.33
N LEU A 15 14.02 1.40 16.95
CA LEU A 15 12.79 0.84 16.38
C LEU A 15 12.38 1.55 15.08
N LEU A 16 12.46 2.89 15.06
CA LEU A 16 12.16 3.70 13.87
C LEU A 16 13.12 3.40 12.71
N LEU A 17 14.42 3.29 12.99
CA LEU A 17 15.43 2.93 12.00
C LEU A 17 15.19 1.52 11.45
N ALA A 18 14.90 0.55 12.31
CA ALA A 18 14.60 -0.81 11.87
C ALA A 18 13.33 -0.85 10.99
N ALA A 19 12.27 -0.16 11.40
CA ALA A 19 11.03 -0.10 10.63
C ALA A 19 11.23 0.54 9.24
N SER A 20 11.94 1.67 9.17
CA SER A 20 12.21 2.34 7.90
C SER A 20 13.03 1.50 6.91
N LEU A 21 14.03 0.75 7.40
CA LEU A 21 14.80 -0.21 6.60
C LEU A 21 13.90 -1.34 6.06
N VAL A 22 13.07 -1.92 6.92
CA VAL A 22 12.14 -3.00 6.55
C VAL A 22 11.11 -2.51 5.53
N LEU A 23 10.49 -1.35 5.73
CA LEU A 23 9.50 -0.80 4.80
C LEU A 23 10.12 -0.43 3.44
N SER A 24 11.36 0.06 3.44
CA SER A 24 12.08 0.36 2.18
C SER A 24 12.46 -0.92 1.42
N GLY A 25 12.62 -2.05 2.13
CA GLY A 25 12.87 -3.37 1.56
C GLY A 25 11.62 -4.22 1.30
N CYS A 26 10.47 -3.86 1.88
CA CYS A 26 9.20 -4.57 1.71
C CYS A 26 8.48 -4.01 0.47
N GLY A 27 8.98 -4.37 -0.69
CA GLY A 27 8.43 -3.99 -1.98
C GLY A 27 9.35 -4.42 -3.11
N ARG A 28 8.78 -4.82 -4.24
CA ARG A 28 9.57 -5.14 -5.44
C ARG A 28 10.00 -3.82 -6.10
N LYS A 29 11.17 -3.30 -5.71
CA LYS A 29 11.84 -2.22 -6.45
C LYS A 29 12.54 -2.84 -7.66
N GLY A 30 11.74 -3.21 -8.65
CA GLY A 30 12.17 -3.76 -9.91
C GLY A 30 11.06 -3.57 -10.94
N ASP A 31 11.39 -3.70 -12.22
CA ASP A 31 10.38 -3.68 -13.27
C ASP A 31 9.29 -4.68 -12.92
N LEU A 32 8.04 -4.25 -12.96
CA LEU A 32 6.91 -5.14 -12.73
C LEU A 32 6.92 -6.13 -13.89
N ASP A 33 6.76 -7.43 -13.63
CA ASP A 33 6.64 -8.39 -14.73
C ASP A 33 5.52 -7.92 -15.64
N MET A 34 5.80 -7.87 -16.94
CA MET A 34 4.81 -7.44 -17.90
C MET A 34 3.59 -8.36 -17.74
N PRO A 35 2.40 -7.80 -17.47
CA PRO A 35 1.24 -8.63 -17.23
C PRO A 35 1.00 -9.48 -18.49
N SER A 36 0.67 -10.77 -18.31
CA SER A 36 0.47 -11.72 -19.42
C SER A 36 -0.72 -11.34 -20.31
N THR A 37 -1.48 -10.32 -19.92
CA THR A 37 -2.55 -9.74 -20.73
C THR A 37 -1.96 -9.03 -21.95
N PRO A 38 -2.37 -9.37 -23.17
CA PRO A 38 -1.98 -8.63 -24.36
C PRO A 38 -2.33 -7.14 -24.24
N VAL A 39 -1.47 -6.26 -24.76
CA VAL A 39 -1.64 -4.80 -24.70
C VAL A 39 -3.03 -4.37 -25.20
N ASP A 40 -3.52 -5.02 -26.26
CA ASP A 40 -4.83 -4.72 -26.86
C ASP A 40 -6.04 -5.04 -25.97
N LYS A 41 -5.83 -5.78 -24.88
CA LYS A 41 -6.84 -6.18 -23.89
C LYS A 41 -6.61 -5.52 -22.53
N MET A 42 -5.48 -4.84 -22.31
CA MET A 42 -5.23 -4.09 -21.08
C MET A 42 -6.20 -2.92 -20.96
N ASN A 43 -6.83 -2.78 -19.79
CA ASN A 43 -7.75 -1.68 -19.47
C ASN A 43 -8.92 -1.49 -20.46
N LYS A 44 -9.24 -2.50 -21.28
CA LYS A 44 -10.45 -2.52 -22.10
C LYS A 44 -11.62 -2.97 -21.23
N ARG A 45 -12.40 -2.00 -20.72
CA ARG A 45 -13.76 -2.31 -20.26
C ARG A 45 -14.60 -2.60 -21.50
N SER A 46 -14.98 -3.86 -21.71
CA SER A 46 -16.11 -4.16 -22.59
C SER A 46 -17.33 -3.44 -22.02
N TYR A 47 -17.99 -2.59 -22.80
CA TYR A 47 -19.30 -2.06 -22.46
C TYR A 47 -20.29 -3.23 -22.49
N ASN A 48 -20.36 -3.94 -21.37
CA ASN A 48 -21.54 -4.68 -21.00
C ASN A 48 -22.35 -3.70 -20.15
N PRO A 49 -23.65 -3.47 -20.42
CA PRO A 49 -24.49 -2.80 -19.44
C PRO A 49 -24.38 -3.59 -18.14
N ASP A 50 -23.64 -3.05 -17.17
CA ASP A 50 -23.37 -3.70 -15.90
C ASP A 50 -24.71 -4.11 -15.27
N PRO A 51 -24.81 -5.32 -14.68
CA PRO A 51 -25.98 -5.67 -13.88
C PRO A 51 -26.15 -4.58 -12.82
N LYS A 52 -27.40 -4.06 -12.67
CA LYS A 52 -27.76 -2.96 -11.76
C LYS A 52 -26.85 -2.94 -10.53
N VAL A 53 -25.90 -2.00 -10.52
CA VAL A 53 -25.06 -1.77 -9.35
C VAL A 53 -26.01 -1.46 -8.19
N PRO A 54 -25.94 -2.19 -7.07
CA PRO A 54 -26.80 -1.90 -5.93
C PRO A 54 -26.55 -0.46 -5.47
N ASP A 55 -27.62 0.32 -5.27
CA ASP A 55 -27.58 1.68 -4.71
C ASP A 55 -27.20 1.62 -3.21
N ARG A 56 -25.97 1.20 -2.92
CA ARG A 56 -25.40 1.21 -1.58
C ARG A 56 -24.12 2.04 -1.61
N PRO A 57 -23.93 2.96 -0.67
CA PRO A 57 -22.72 3.76 -0.62
C PRO A 57 -21.52 2.85 -0.44
N PHE A 58 -20.45 3.14 -1.18
CA PHE A 58 -19.19 2.45 -1.02
C PHE A 58 -18.55 2.88 0.31
N VAL A 59 -17.91 1.94 1.00
CA VAL A 59 -17.34 2.20 2.34
C VAL A 59 -16.29 3.33 2.30
N LEU A 60 -15.66 3.56 1.16
CA LEU A 60 -14.68 4.63 0.98
C LEU A 60 -15.25 5.91 0.36
N ASP A 61 -16.56 5.99 0.06
CA ASP A 61 -17.20 7.25 -0.37
C ASP A 61 -16.94 8.42 0.60
N PRO A 62 -16.87 8.23 1.93
CA PRO A 62 -16.53 9.32 2.86
C PRO A 62 -15.08 9.81 2.77
N LEU A 63 -14.21 9.10 2.03
CA LEU A 63 -12.78 9.39 1.94
C LEU A 63 -12.38 9.96 0.56
N LEU A 64 -13.33 10.10 -0.36
CA LEU A 64 -13.16 10.62 -1.72
C LEU A 64 -13.86 11.98 -1.84
#